data_AF-A0A3B0Y8M9-F1
#
_entry.id   AF-A0A3B0Y8M9-F1
#
_cell.length_a   1.000
_cell.length_b   1.000
_cell.length_c   1.000
_cell.angle_alpha   90.00
_cell.angle_beta   90.00
_cell.angle_gamma   90.00
#
_symmetry.space_group_name_H-M   'P 1'
#
loop_
_entity.id
_entity.type
_entity.pdbx_description
1 polymer ?
#
loop_
_entity_poly.entity_id
_entity_poly.type
_entity_poly.pdbx_seq_one_letter_code
_entity_poly.pdbx_strand_id
1 'polypeptide(L)'
;MPIIAGLVFAVFLVSFSWAVNRWLCGGELRCDRYLMTLTASAVFLLAIVLESLVNPAYETLLGHKLWEYRVLPLHDANVSALSVALWSAYGVHLYFTLQSLRLRLPEKLKGRHGRALVIGFEAPLFAEVTGNLIFLAIAGQYYAYYLPGDLLHLTSLQAVPVYAVCVYLGLHILDRIETLPRHRWIPAGLFATGIVFLFAG
;
A
#
# COMPACT_ATOMS: atom_id res chain seq x y z
N MET A 1 -11.85 2.14 -18.99
CA MET A 1 -12.34 2.97 -17.86
C MET A 1 -11.43 2.85 -16.64
N PRO A 2 -10.13 3.21 -16.72
CA PRO A 2 -9.17 2.84 -15.69
C PRO A 2 -9.30 3.65 -14.38
N ILE A 3 -9.68 4.93 -14.47
CA ILE A 3 -9.96 5.76 -13.29
C ILE A 3 -11.11 5.17 -12.47
N ILE A 4 -12.17 4.70 -13.15
CA ILE A 4 -13.32 4.06 -12.48
C ILE A 4 -12.89 2.78 -11.78
N ALA A 5 -12.07 1.94 -12.42
CA ALA A 5 -11.52 0.75 -11.79
C ALA A 5 -10.73 1.09 -10.52
N GLY A 6 -9.88 2.14 -10.57
CA GLY A 6 -9.15 2.63 -9.42
C GLY A 6 -10.04 3.11 -8.28
N LEU A 7 -11.10 3.88 -8.58
CA LEU A 7 -12.07 4.33 -7.58
C LEU A 7 -12.85 3.17 -6.97
N VAL A 8 -13.29 2.20 -7.79
CA VAL A 8 -13.98 0.99 -7.32
C VAL A 8 -13.08 0.20 -6.40
N PHE A 9 -11.81 -0.02 -6.77
CA PHE A 9 -10.86 -0.73 -5.91
C PHE A 9 -10.60 0.03 -4.60
N ALA A 10 -10.38 1.35 -4.65
CA ALA A 10 -10.18 2.15 -3.45
C ALA A 10 -11.36 2.05 -2.47
N VAL A 11 -12.59 2.19 -2.98
CA VAL A 11 -13.82 2.07 -2.16
C VAL A 11 -13.97 0.64 -1.64
N PHE A 12 -13.76 -0.37 -2.48
CA PHE A 12 -13.81 -1.77 -2.09
C PHE A 12 -12.81 -2.05 -0.95
N LEU A 13 -11.54 -1.68 -1.13
CA LEU A 13 -10.47 -1.96 -0.18
C LEU A 13 -10.76 -1.33 1.19
N VAL A 14 -11.16 -0.05 1.21
CA VAL A 14 -11.50 0.66 2.45
C VAL A 14 -12.72 0.04 3.12
N SER A 15 -13.78 -0.24 2.37
CA SER A 15 -15.05 -0.77 2.92
C SER A 15 -14.89 -2.19 3.42
N PHE A 16 -14.21 -3.04 2.66
CA PHE A 16 -13.88 -4.42 3.03
C PHE A 16 -12.96 -4.44 4.25
N SER A 17 -11.89 -3.62 4.23
CA SER A 17 -10.98 -3.52 5.37
C SER A 17 -11.69 -3.06 6.63
N TRP A 18 -12.56 -2.05 6.54
CA TRP A 18 -13.35 -1.60 7.68
C TRP A 18 -14.25 -2.72 8.23
N ALA A 19 -14.98 -3.42 7.36
CA ALA A 19 -15.89 -4.49 7.77
C ALA A 19 -15.15 -5.65 8.45
N VAL A 20 -14.07 -6.15 7.83
CA VAL A 20 -13.27 -7.27 8.36
C VAL A 20 -12.59 -6.87 9.66
N ASN A 21 -11.92 -5.71 9.70
CA ASN A 21 -11.21 -5.28 10.91
C ASN A 21 -12.19 -4.93 12.03
N ARG A 22 -13.38 -4.40 11.73
CA ARG A 22 -14.43 -4.21 12.73
C ARG A 22 -14.90 -5.52 13.34
N TRP A 23 -15.12 -6.54 12.51
CA TRP A 23 -15.46 -7.87 13.00
C TRP A 23 -14.33 -8.47 13.84
N LEU A 24 -13.08 -8.40 13.37
CA LEU A 24 -11.91 -8.85 14.13
C LEU A 24 -11.72 -8.09 15.44
N CYS A 25 -12.08 -6.81 15.51
CA CYS A 25 -12.03 -6.02 16.75
C CYS A 25 -13.28 -6.17 17.63
N GLY A 26 -14.18 -7.12 17.35
CA GLY A 26 -15.39 -7.34 18.15
C GLY A 26 -16.39 -6.17 18.09
N GLY A 27 -16.35 -5.36 17.04
CA GLY A 27 -17.16 -4.15 16.87
C GLY A 27 -16.46 -2.86 17.31
N GLU A 28 -15.36 -2.94 18.05
CA GLU A 28 -14.66 -1.79 18.66
C GLU A 28 -13.52 -1.22 17.79
N LEU A 29 -13.75 -1.08 16.48
CA LEU A 29 -12.76 -0.47 15.60
C LEU A 29 -12.67 1.04 15.85
N ARG A 30 -11.49 1.54 16.24
CA ARG A 30 -11.28 2.97 16.47
C ARG A 30 -11.15 3.70 15.12
N CYS A 31 -11.80 4.85 15.04
CA CYS A 31 -11.77 5.72 13.86
C CYS A 31 -11.26 7.12 14.25
N ASP A 32 -9.99 7.20 14.64
CA ASP A 32 -9.31 8.49 14.85
C ASP A 32 -8.97 9.09 13.49
N ARG A 33 -9.72 10.12 13.09
CA ARG A 33 -9.56 10.78 11.78
C ARG A 33 -8.14 11.28 11.57
N TYR A 34 -7.49 11.82 12.60
CA TYR A 34 -6.12 12.35 12.46
C TYR A 34 -5.16 11.21 12.13
N LEU A 35 -5.15 10.15 12.93
CA LEU A 35 -4.26 9.01 12.70
C LEU A 35 -4.55 8.31 11.38
N MET A 36 -5.83 8.15 11.01
CA MET A 36 -6.21 7.57 9.73
C MET A 36 -5.69 8.39 8.54
N THR A 37 -5.85 9.72 8.58
CA THR A 37 -5.30 10.59 7.52
C THR A 37 -3.77 10.61 7.53
N LEU A 38 -3.15 10.59 8.71
CA LEU A 38 -1.70 10.54 8.86
C LEU A 38 -1.13 9.26 8.24
N THR A 39 -1.71 8.09 8.55
CA THR A 39 -1.29 6.81 7.96
C THR A 39 -1.52 6.81 6.46
N ALA A 40 -2.68 7.29 5.98
CA ALA A 40 -2.97 7.39 4.54
C ALA A 40 -1.92 8.23 3.79
N SER A 41 -1.62 9.43 4.29
CA SER A 41 -0.65 10.34 3.69
C SER A 41 0.79 9.83 3.77
N ALA A 42 1.17 9.23 4.90
CA ALA A 42 2.50 8.65 5.07
C ALA A 42 2.71 7.44 4.14
N VAL A 43 1.73 6.56 4.04
CA VAL A 43 1.78 5.40 3.15
C VAL A 43 1.83 5.84 1.69
N PHE A 44 1.01 6.82 1.28
CA PHE A 44 1.08 7.36 -0.07
C PHE A 44 2.48 7.86 -0.43
N LEU A 45 3.06 8.75 0.39
CA LEU A 45 4.40 9.28 0.15
C LEU A 45 5.47 8.17 0.16
N LEU A 46 5.44 7.29 1.16
CA LEU A 46 6.45 6.24 1.29
C LEU A 46 6.36 5.24 0.15
N ALA A 47 5.14 4.86 -0.27
CA ALA A 47 4.96 3.91 -1.35
C ALA A 47 5.52 4.46 -2.66
N ILE A 48 5.16 5.67 -3.08
CA ILE A 48 5.68 6.22 -4.33
C ILE A 48 7.21 6.40 -4.31
N VAL A 49 7.78 6.78 -3.16
CA VAL A 49 9.24 6.92 -3.01
C VAL A 49 9.91 5.56 -3.11
N LEU A 50 9.36 4.55 -2.42
CA LEU A 50 9.90 3.20 -2.45
C LEU A 50 9.74 2.57 -3.82
N GLU A 51 8.61 2.74 -4.50
CA GLU A 51 8.39 2.24 -5.86
C GLU A 51 9.40 2.82 -6.86
N SER A 52 9.63 4.14 -6.80
CA SER A 52 10.62 4.83 -7.64
C SER A 52 12.07 4.40 -7.35
N LEU A 53 12.36 3.77 -6.21
CA LEU A 53 13.71 3.30 -5.85
C LEU A 53 13.87 1.79 -6.04
N VAL A 54 12.90 1.03 -5.57
CA VAL A 54 12.94 -0.43 -5.48
C VAL A 54 12.87 -1.06 -6.85
N ASN A 55 11.95 -0.62 -7.72
CA ASN A 55 11.80 -1.27 -9.02
C ASN A 55 13.04 -1.06 -9.92
N PRO A 56 13.62 0.15 -10.01
CA PRO A 56 14.90 0.35 -10.72
C PRO A 56 16.09 -0.37 -10.08
N ALA A 57 16.15 -0.41 -8.74
CA ALA A 57 17.20 -1.17 -8.04
C ALA A 57 17.08 -2.67 -8.32
N TYR A 58 15.86 -3.20 -8.32
CA TYR A 58 15.56 -4.59 -8.66
C TYR A 58 15.97 -4.90 -10.09
N GLU A 59 15.62 -4.03 -11.04
CA GLU A 59 16.03 -4.14 -12.44
C GLU A 59 17.55 -4.12 -12.62
N THR A 60 18.23 -3.24 -11.90
CA THR A 60 19.70 -3.17 -11.93
C THR A 60 20.35 -4.47 -11.40
N LEU A 61 19.75 -5.10 -10.39
CA LEU A 61 20.29 -6.30 -9.75
C LEU A 61 19.96 -7.59 -10.50
N LEU A 62 18.78 -7.67 -11.13
CA LEU A 62 18.24 -8.92 -11.69
C LEU A 62 18.01 -8.86 -13.21
N GLY A 63 18.25 -7.71 -13.84
CA GLY A 63 18.15 -7.52 -15.29
C GLY A 63 16.72 -7.37 -15.82
N HIS A 64 15.72 -7.29 -14.92
CA HIS A 64 14.34 -7.04 -15.28
C HIS A 64 13.59 -6.36 -14.13
N LYS A 65 12.56 -5.57 -14.43
CA LYS A 65 11.68 -4.97 -13.42
C LYS A 65 10.91 -6.04 -12.65
N LEU A 66 10.50 -5.73 -11.43
CA LEU A 66 9.61 -6.59 -10.64
C LEU A 66 8.16 -6.43 -11.10
N TRP A 67 7.74 -5.20 -11.37
CA TRP A 67 6.44 -4.86 -11.94
C TRP A 67 6.53 -3.72 -12.97
N GLU A 68 5.47 -3.56 -13.76
CA GLU A 68 5.25 -2.41 -14.63
C GLU A 68 3.80 -1.93 -14.51
N TYR A 69 3.62 -0.66 -14.16
CA TYR A 69 2.30 -0.05 -14.20
C TYR A 69 1.82 0.09 -15.64
N ARG A 70 0.61 -0.39 -15.94
CA ARG A 70 -0.01 -0.30 -17.27
C ARG A 70 -1.08 0.79 -17.35
N VAL A 71 -1.54 1.30 -16.22
CA VAL A 71 -2.56 2.34 -16.14
C VAL A 71 -1.93 3.64 -15.66
N LEU A 72 -2.03 4.67 -16.50
CA LEU A 72 -1.47 6.01 -16.22
C LEU A 72 -0.03 5.94 -15.68
N PRO A 73 0.89 5.23 -16.37
CA PRO A 73 2.25 5.05 -15.88
C PRO A 73 3.01 6.38 -15.84
N LEU A 74 3.85 6.51 -14.82
CA LEU A 74 4.83 7.58 -14.66
C LEU A 74 6.20 6.95 -14.34
N HIS A 75 7.27 7.73 -14.50
CA HIS A 75 8.65 7.34 -14.13
C HIS A 75 9.04 5.98 -14.69
N ASP A 76 8.97 5.82 -16.01
CA ASP A 76 9.30 4.57 -16.69
C ASP A 76 8.46 3.36 -16.20
N ALA A 77 7.16 3.61 -15.99
CA ALA A 77 6.18 2.64 -15.48
C ALA A 77 6.49 2.06 -14.08
N ASN A 78 7.38 2.71 -13.31
CA ASN A 78 7.68 2.31 -11.93
C ASN A 78 6.57 2.73 -10.95
N VAL A 79 5.83 3.79 -11.28
CA VAL A 79 4.67 4.29 -10.51
C VAL A 79 3.49 4.62 -11.43
N SER A 80 2.31 4.88 -10.85
CA SER A 80 1.11 5.30 -11.58
C SER A 80 0.58 6.62 -11.04
N ALA A 81 -0.05 7.44 -11.89
CA ALA A 81 -0.81 8.60 -11.42
C ALA A 81 -1.98 8.19 -10.49
N LEU A 82 -2.52 6.98 -10.62
CA LEU A 82 -3.57 6.47 -9.73
C LEU A 82 -3.06 6.10 -8.33
N SER A 83 -1.74 6.03 -8.13
CA SER A 83 -1.10 5.78 -6.84
C SER A 83 -1.60 6.73 -5.75
N VAL A 84 -1.99 7.96 -6.11
CA VAL A 84 -2.61 8.92 -5.16
C VAL A 84 -3.83 8.32 -4.47
N ALA A 85 -4.76 7.74 -5.23
CA ALA A 85 -5.98 7.17 -4.70
C ALA A 85 -5.71 5.82 -4.04
N LEU A 86 -4.94 4.95 -4.71
CA LEU A 86 -4.77 3.57 -4.29
C LEU A 86 -3.89 3.44 -3.05
N TRP A 87 -2.76 4.13 -2.98
CA TRP A 87 -1.91 4.07 -1.79
C TRP A 87 -2.52 4.81 -0.60
N SER A 88 -3.32 5.85 -0.84
CA SER A 88 -4.09 6.49 0.25
C SER A 88 -5.15 5.54 0.80
N ALA A 89 -5.89 4.84 -0.07
CA ALA A 89 -6.85 3.82 0.33
C ALA A 89 -6.17 2.67 1.07
N TYR A 90 -5.00 2.22 0.58
CA TYR A 90 -4.19 1.22 1.24
C TYR A 90 -3.70 1.69 2.61
N GLY A 91 -3.33 2.96 2.78
CA GLY A 91 -2.95 3.50 4.09
C GLY A 91 -4.11 3.57 5.09
N VAL A 92 -5.33 3.84 4.63
CA VAL A 92 -6.54 3.68 5.46
C VAL A 92 -6.77 2.21 5.81
N HIS A 93 -6.62 1.30 4.85
CA HIS A 93 -6.65 -0.14 5.11
C HIS A 93 -5.62 -0.52 6.19
N LEU A 94 -4.38 -0.06 6.06
CA LEU A 94 -3.29 -0.35 7.00
C LEU A 94 -3.61 0.18 8.41
N TYR A 95 -4.21 1.37 8.52
CA TYR A 95 -4.67 1.90 9.80
C TYR A 95 -5.65 0.96 10.51
N PHE A 96 -6.60 0.35 9.79
CA PHE A 96 -7.51 -0.63 10.37
C PHE A 96 -6.82 -1.97 10.67
N THR A 97 -6.02 -2.47 9.72
CA THR A 97 -5.28 -3.73 9.86
C THR A 97 -4.33 -3.70 11.05
N LEU A 98 -3.64 -2.59 11.31
CA LEU A 98 -2.77 -2.47 12.48
C LEU A 98 -3.51 -2.61 13.81
N GLN A 99 -4.78 -2.21 13.90
CA GLN A 99 -5.59 -2.39 15.10
C GLN A 99 -5.93 -3.87 15.33
N SER A 100 -6.38 -4.56 14.30
CA SER A 100 -6.71 -5.99 14.41
C SER A 100 -5.46 -6.83 14.68
N LEU A 101 -4.33 -6.53 14.03
CA LEU A 101 -3.07 -7.24 14.28
C LEU A 101 -2.59 -7.07 15.72
N ARG A 102 -2.73 -5.88 16.32
CA ARG A 102 -2.39 -5.65 17.74
C ARG A 102 -3.23 -6.51 18.69
N LEU A 103 -4.48 -6.76 18.34
CA LEU A 103 -5.41 -7.55 19.16
C LEU A 103 -5.31 -9.06 18.91
N ARG A 104 -5.13 -9.48 17.65
CA ARG A 104 -5.31 -10.87 17.21
C ARG A 104 -4.01 -11.64 16.99
N LEU A 105 -2.89 -10.97 16.74
CA LEU A 105 -1.63 -11.71 16.56
C LEU A 105 -1.17 -12.36 17.88
N PRO A 106 -0.55 -13.55 17.82
CA PRO A 106 0.17 -14.12 18.96
C PRO A 106 1.26 -13.16 19.46
N GLU A 107 1.56 -13.16 20.76
CA GLU A 107 2.56 -12.26 21.38
C GLU A 107 3.90 -12.23 20.63
N LYS A 108 4.38 -13.39 20.17
CA LYS A 108 5.62 -13.52 19.39
C LYS A 108 5.63 -12.73 18.08
N LEU A 109 4.45 -12.44 17.51
CA LEU A 109 4.28 -11.74 16.22
C LEU A 109 3.72 -10.32 16.37
N LYS A 110 3.34 -9.89 17.59
CA LYS A 110 2.83 -8.51 17.82
C LYS A 110 3.89 -7.42 17.59
N GLY A 111 5.17 -7.79 17.70
CA GLY A 111 6.29 -6.91 17.40
C GLY A 111 6.29 -6.39 15.95
N ARG A 112 7.13 -5.38 15.67
CA ARG A 112 7.22 -4.77 14.33
C ARG A 112 7.56 -5.80 13.24
N HIS A 113 8.49 -6.71 13.52
CA HIS A 113 8.89 -7.76 12.57
C HIS A 113 7.73 -8.67 12.17
N GLY A 114 6.95 -9.15 13.15
CA GLY A 114 5.80 -10.01 12.89
C GLY A 114 4.69 -9.28 12.11
N ARG A 115 4.39 -8.03 12.48
CA ARG A 115 3.45 -7.19 11.72
C ARG A 115 3.93 -6.93 10.29
N ALA A 116 5.21 -6.60 10.11
CA ALA A 116 5.79 -6.37 8.78
C ALA A 116 5.76 -7.63 7.92
N LEU A 117 5.98 -8.81 8.51
CA LEU A 117 5.85 -10.08 7.80
C LEU A 117 4.41 -10.30 7.35
N VAL A 118 3.43 -10.19 8.25
CA VAL A 118 2.01 -10.41 7.94
C VAL A 118 1.53 -9.47 6.84
N ILE A 119 1.83 -8.17 6.97
CA ILE A 119 1.46 -7.17 5.97
C ILE A 119 2.25 -7.37 4.67
N GLY A 120 3.52 -7.81 4.75
CA GLY A 120 4.35 -8.11 3.59
C GLY A 120 3.83 -9.29 2.76
N PHE A 121 3.05 -10.20 3.35
CA PHE A 121 2.27 -11.20 2.63
C PHE A 121 0.93 -10.67 2.14
N GLU A 122 0.20 -9.96 3.01
CA GLU A 122 -1.15 -9.48 2.71
C GLU A 122 -1.16 -8.45 1.57
N ALA A 123 -0.23 -7.51 1.55
CA ALA A 123 -0.16 -6.48 0.51
C ALA A 123 -0.06 -7.07 -0.91
N PRO A 124 0.94 -7.92 -1.24
CA PRO A 124 1.04 -8.51 -2.57
C PRO A 124 -0.02 -9.58 -2.83
N LEU A 125 -0.37 -10.43 -1.86
CA LEU A 125 -1.23 -11.59 -2.14
C LEU A 125 -2.72 -11.29 -2.07
N PHE A 126 -3.12 -10.24 -1.35
CA PHE A 126 -4.51 -9.83 -1.25
C PHE A 126 -4.76 -8.51 -1.97
N ALA A 127 -4.07 -7.43 -1.58
CA ALA A 127 -4.38 -6.10 -2.10
C ALA A 127 -4.05 -5.97 -3.59
N GLU A 128 -2.84 -6.38 -4.01
CA GLU A 128 -2.41 -6.33 -5.41
C GLU A 128 -3.22 -7.27 -6.30
N VAL A 129 -3.42 -8.53 -5.86
CA VAL A 129 -4.24 -9.51 -6.60
C VAL A 129 -5.66 -8.98 -6.80
N THR A 130 -6.30 -8.49 -5.74
CA THR A 130 -7.67 -7.98 -5.82
C THR A 130 -7.75 -6.71 -6.67
N GLY A 131 -6.78 -5.81 -6.52
CA GLY A 131 -6.66 -4.61 -7.35
C GLY A 131 -6.56 -4.97 -8.83
N ASN A 132 -5.59 -5.81 -9.21
CA ASN A 132 -5.42 -6.26 -10.58
C ASN A 132 -6.65 -6.98 -11.14
N LEU A 133 -7.34 -7.81 -10.37
CA LEU A 133 -8.59 -8.45 -10.80
C LEU A 133 -9.71 -7.45 -11.10
N ILE A 134 -9.87 -6.41 -10.26
CA ILE A 134 -10.86 -5.34 -10.50
C ILE A 134 -10.49 -4.56 -11.77
N PHE A 135 -9.21 -4.26 -11.97
CA PHE A 135 -8.74 -3.57 -13.18
C PHE A 135 -8.93 -4.41 -14.44
N LEU A 136 -8.66 -5.72 -14.39
CA LEU A 136 -8.94 -6.63 -15.49
C LEU A 136 -10.44 -6.68 -15.81
N ALA A 137 -11.29 -6.78 -14.79
CA ALA A 137 -12.74 -6.87 -14.97
C ALA A 137 -13.36 -5.59 -15.57
N ILE A 138 -12.88 -4.41 -15.17
CA ILE A 138 -13.49 -3.11 -15.57
C ILE A 138 -12.76 -2.45 -16.74
N ALA A 139 -11.44 -2.60 -16.82
CA ALA A 139 -10.59 -1.91 -17.78
C ALA A 139 -9.90 -2.85 -18.78
N GLY A 140 -10.01 -4.17 -18.62
CA GLY A 140 -9.45 -5.16 -19.55
C GLY A 140 -7.92 -5.22 -19.56
N GLN A 141 -7.26 -4.64 -18.56
CA GLN A 141 -5.80 -4.59 -18.43
C GLN A 141 -5.39 -4.65 -16.97
N TYR A 142 -4.17 -5.12 -16.71
CA TYR A 142 -3.57 -5.09 -15.37
C TYR A 142 -3.38 -3.65 -14.91
N TYR A 143 -3.46 -3.41 -13.61
CA TYR A 143 -2.99 -2.17 -13.02
C TYR A 143 -1.47 -2.16 -12.95
N ALA A 144 -0.91 -3.14 -12.21
CA ALA A 144 0.50 -3.44 -12.11
C ALA A 144 0.75 -4.84 -12.68
N TYR A 145 1.49 -4.92 -13.78
CA TYR A 145 1.84 -6.20 -14.41
C TYR A 145 3.14 -6.71 -13.81
N TYR A 146 3.12 -7.84 -13.10
CA TYR A 146 4.32 -8.41 -12.49
C TYR A 146 5.10 -9.27 -13.49
N LEU A 147 6.36 -8.91 -13.75
CA LEU A 147 7.16 -9.52 -14.82
C LEU A 147 7.62 -10.96 -14.55
N PRO A 148 7.95 -11.37 -13.31
CA PRO A 148 8.33 -12.76 -13.03
C PRO A 148 7.30 -13.80 -13.50
N GLY A 149 6.04 -13.39 -13.63
CA GLY A 149 4.98 -14.16 -14.28
C GLY A 149 4.42 -15.33 -13.50
N ASP A 150 4.85 -15.51 -12.26
CA ASP A 150 4.10 -16.33 -11.32
C ASP A 150 2.75 -15.68 -10.98
N LEU A 151 1.82 -16.47 -10.45
CA LEU A 151 0.49 -16.01 -10.02
C LEU A 151 -0.29 -15.23 -11.11
N LEU A 152 -0.13 -15.62 -12.37
CA LEU A 152 -0.81 -15.03 -13.53
C LEU A 152 -0.54 -13.53 -13.71
N HIS A 153 0.65 -13.04 -13.36
CA HIS A 153 1.03 -11.63 -13.42
C HIS A 153 0.20 -10.69 -12.51
N LEU A 154 -0.69 -11.24 -11.66
CA LEU A 154 -1.50 -10.48 -10.71
C LEU A 154 -0.67 -9.94 -9.54
N THR A 155 0.41 -10.65 -9.21
CA THR A 155 1.44 -10.28 -8.23
C THR A 155 2.66 -11.19 -8.46
N SER A 156 3.63 -11.20 -7.55
CA SER A 156 4.70 -12.19 -7.53
C SER A 156 5.09 -12.58 -6.11
N LEU A 157 5.43 -13.86 -5.89
CA LEU A 157 6.08 -14.34 -4.66
C LEU A 157 7.43 -13.67 -4.44
N GLN A 158 8.09 -13.21 -5.51
CA GLN A 158 9.33 -12.42 -5.41
C GLN A 158 9.09 -11.04 -4.78
N ALA A 159 7.86 -10.52 -4.86
CA ALA A 159 7.50 -9.24 -4.26
C ALA A 159 7.35 -9.33 -2.74
N VAL A 160 6.95 -10.49 -2.20
CA VAL A 160 6.72 -10.67 -0.74
C VAL A 160 7.91 -10.25 0.13
N PRO A 161 9.15 -10.71 -0.10
CA PRO A 161 10.29 -10.27 0.72
C PRO A 161 10.57 -8.78 0.57
N VAL A 162 10.40 -8.22 -0.63
CA VAL A 162 10.59 -6.79 -0.90
C VAL A 162 9.56 -5.95 -0.12
N TYR A 163 8.29 -6.35 -0.18
CA TYR A 163 7.20 -5.74 0.58
C TYR A 163 7.43 -5.85 2.09
N ALA A 164 7.85 -7.01 2.60
CA ALA A 164 8.12 -7.18 4.03
C ALA A 164 9.20 -6.21 4.54
N VAL A 165 10.26 -6.00 3.76
CA VAL A 165 11.32 -5.01 4.07
C VAL A 165 10.78 -3.58 4.02
N CYS A 166 10.09 -3.23 2.93
CA CYS A 166 9.50 -1.90 2.74
C CYS A 166 8.51 -1.55 3.86
N VAL A 167 7.64 -2.49 4.22
CA VAL A 167 6.68 -2.33 5.32
C VAL A 167 7.40 -2.23 6.65
N TYR A 168 8.45 -3.01 6.91
CA TYR A 168 9.21 -2.88 8.14
C TYR A 168 9.78 -1.46 8.32
N LEU A 169 10.36 -0.91 7.26
CA LEU A 169 10.87 0.47 7.25
C LEU A 169 9.73 1.48 7.40
N GLY A 170 8.63 1.29 6.66
CA GLY A 170 7.46 2.16 6.73
C GLY A 170 6.81 2.19 8.12
N LEU A 171 6.70 1.04 8.79
CA LEU A 171 6.22 0.96 10.18
C LEU A 171 7.17 1.66 11.15
N HIS A 172 8.49 1.58 10.94
CA HIS A 172 9.44 2.33 11.76
C HIS A 172 9.23 3.83 11.63
N ILE A 173 9.07 4.34 10.40
CA ILE A 173 8.83 5.75 10.13
C ILE A 173 7.46 6.18 10.70
N LEU A 174 6.42 5.39 10.47
CA LEU A 174 5.08 5.68 10.97
C LEU A 174 5.05 5.76 12.50
N ASP A 175 5.66 4.80 13.20
CA ASP A 175 5.78 4.82 14.66
C ASP A 175 6.43 6.13 15.14
N ARG A 176 7.47 6.63 14.44
CA ARG A 176 8.14 7.90 14.78
C ARG A 176 7.22 9.10 14.56
N ILE A 177 6.55 9.18 13.41
CA ILE A 177 5.65 10.29 13.08
C ILE A 177 4.46 10.32 14.04
N GLU A 178 3.95 9.17 14.48
CA GLU A 178 2.87 9.07 15.47
C GLU A 178 3.27 9.62 16.85
N THR A 179 4.56 9.65 17.20
CA THR A 179 5.04 10.26 18.46
C THR A 179 5.15 11.78 18.42
N LEU A 180 5.07 12.40 17.23
CA LEU A 180 5.13 13.85 17.11
C LEU A 180 3.85 14.50 17.67
N PRO A 181 3.94 15.75 18.18
CA PRO A 181 2.76 16.51 18.57
C PRO A 181 1.75 16.59 17.41
N ARG A 182 0.46 16.37 17.73
CA ARG A 182 -0.59 16.33 16.73
C ARG A 182 -0.77 17.72 16.11
N HIS A 183 -0.40 17.85 14.84
CA HIS A 183 -0.62 19.06 14.05
C HIS A 183 -1.33 18.71 12.74
N ARG A 184 -2.44 19.41 12.46
CA ARG A 184 -3.27 19.16 11.26
C ARG A 184 -2.52 19.31 9.94
N TRP A 185 -1.39 20.02 9.94
CA TRP A 185 -0.54 20.22 8.77
C TRP A 185 0.37 19.05 8.45
N ILE A 186 0.62 18.12 9.39
CA ILE A 186 1.54 17.00 9.13
C ILE A 186 0.98 16.07 8.04
N PRO A 187 -0.26 15.54 8.12
CA PRO A 187 -0.83 14.73 7.04
C PRO A 187 -0.89 15.49 5.71
N ALA A 188 -1.33 16.75 5.73
CA ALA A 188 -1.43 17.57 4.53
C ALA A 188 -0.06 17.81 3.88
N GLY A 189 0.98 18.07 4.68
CA GLY A 189 2.34 18.24 4.22
C GLY A 189 2.90 16.97 3.59
N LEU A 190 2.76 15.81 4.26
CA LEU A 190 3.17 14.52 3.71
C LEU A 190 2.46 14.22 2.38
N PHE A 191 1.16 14.46 2.33
CA PHE A 191 0.37 14.25 1.11
C PHE A 191 0.82 15.17 -0.02
N ALA A 192 0.99 16.47 0.25
CA ALA A 192 1.45 17.44 -0.74
C ALA A 192 2.86 17.11 -1.25
N THR A 193 3.79 16.74 -0.36
CA THR A 193 5.12 16.25 -0.74
C THR A 193 5.00 15.02 -1.63
N GLY A 194 4.09 14.10 -1.33
CA GLY A 194 3.83 12.94 -2.16
C GLY A 194 3.35 13.31 -3.56
N ILE A 195 2.42 14.27 -3.69
CA ILE A 195 1.96 14.75 -5.00
C ILE A 195 3.11 15.38 -5.79
N VAL A 196 3.90 16.25 -5.16
CA VAL A 196 5.06 16.88 -5.80
C VAL A 196 6.05 15.81 -6.29
N PHE A 197 6.40 14.85 -5.44
CA PHE A 197 7.32 13.76 -5.81
C PHE A 197 6.76 12.88 -6.94
N LEU A 198 5.46 12.55 -6.90
CA LEU A 198 4.83 11.72 -7.92
C LEU A 198 4.92 12.34 -9.32
N PHE A 199 4.81 13.66 -9.44
CA PHE A 199 4.82 14.34 -10.75
C PHE A 199 6.16 14.94 -11.16
N ALA A 200 7.09 15.17 -10.22
CA ALA A 200 8.38 15.78 -10.50
C ALA A 200 9.58 14.82 -10.38
N GLY A 201 9.36 13.62 -9.84
CA GLY A 201 10.38 12.59 -9.62
C GLY A 201 10.90 11.95 -10.89
#